data_AF-A0A6V7IK55-F1
#
_entry.id   AF-A0A6V7IK55-F1
#
_cell.length_a   1.000
_cell.length_b   1.000
_cell.length_c   1.000
_cell.angle_alpha   90.00
_cell.angle_beta   90.00
_cell.angle_gamma   90.00
#
_symmetry.space_group_name_H-M   'P 1'
#
loop_
_entity.id
_entity.type
_entity.pdbx_description
1 polymer ?
#
loop_
_entity_poly.entity_id
_entity_poly.type
_entity_poly.pdbx_seq_one_letter_code
_entity_poly.pdbx_strand_id
1 'polypeptide(L)' 'KLNGGRHVIGILRGFDPFMNMVIDETVEECKDGSKNNIGMV' A
#
# COMPACT_ATOMS: atom_id res chain seq x y z
N LYS A 1 -4.96 -6.62 -2.43
CA LYS A 1 -5.49 -6.31 -1.09
C LYS A 1 -4.43 -6.71 -0.09
N LEU A 2 -3.98 -5.78 0.75
CA LEU A 2 -3.00 -6.09 1.79
C LEU A 2 -3.67 -6.80 2.97
N ASN A 3 -2.84 -7.32 3.88
CA ASN A 3 -3.30 -7.93 5.13
C ASN A 3 -4.30 -7.02 5.87
N GLY A 4 -5.29 -7.63 6.51
CA GLY A 4 -6.39 -6.91 7.17
C GLY A 4 -7.42 -6.30 6.21
N GLY A 5 -7.35 -6.61 4.91
CA GLY A 5 -8.28 -6.10 3.91
C GLY A 5 -8.05 -4.62 3.55
N ARG A 6 -6.84 -4.12 3.82
CA ARG A 6 -6.42 -2.75 3.47
C ARG A 6 -6.34 -2.61 1.95
N HIS A 7 -6.84 -1.47 1.45
CA HIS A 7 -6.67 -1.05 0.07
C HIS A 7 -5.64 0.06 0.06
N VAL A 8 -4.57 -0.11 -0.72
CA VAL A 8 -3.52 0.90 -0.84
C VAL A 8 -3.18 1.12 -2.31
N ILE A 9 -2.79 2.35 -2.61
CA ILE A 9 -2.37 2.80 -3.93
C ILE A 9 -1.03 3.53 -3.76
N GLY A 10 -0.05 3.23 -4.60
CA GLY A 10 1.26 3.87 -4.56
C GLY A 10 2.14 3.43 -5.72
N ILE A 11 3.41 3.86 -5.69
CA ILE A 11 4.41 3.60 -6.72
C ILE A 11 5.24 2.37 -6.34
N LEU A 12 5.14 1.28 -7.10
CA LEU A 12 5.97 0.09 -6.89
C LEU A 12 7.45 0.41 -7.16
N ARG A 13 8.30 0.28 -6.14
CA ARG A 13 9.76 0.49 -6.23
C ARG A 13 10.54 -0.81 -6.37
N GLY A 14 10.01 -1.91 -5.84
CA GLY A 14 10.65 -3.22 -5.91
C GLY A 14 9.76 -4.33 -5.41
N PHE A 15 10.12 -5.55 -5.78
CA PHE A 15 9.50 -6.77 -5.26
C PHE A 15 10.52 -7.92 -5.28
N ASP A 16 10.27 -8.96 -4.49
CA ASP A 16 11.08 -10.18 -4.45
C ASP A 16 10.28 -11.41 -4.92
N PRO A 17 10.93 -12.59 -5.11
CA PRO A 17 10.24 -13.83 -5.50
C PRO A 17 9.23 -14.36 -4.47
N PHE A 18 9.27 -13.85 -3.23
CA PHE A 18 8.30 -14.17 -2.18
C PHE A 18 7.12 -13.19 -2.17
N MET A 19 7.07 -12.26 -3.14
CA MET A 19 6.05 -11.23 -3.30
C MET A 19 6.01 -10.19 -2.17
N ASN A 20 7.09 -10.02 -1.42
CA ASN A 20 7.23 -8.80 -0.63
C ASN A 20 7.41 -7.64 -1.61
N MET A 21 6.71 -6.53 -1.36
CA MET A 21 6.71 -5.36 -2.23
C MET A 21 7.17 -4.15 -1.42
N VAL A 22 7.89 -3.25 -2.08
CA VAL A 22 8.18 -1.91 -1.57
C VAL A 22 7.43 -0.92 -2.44
N ILE A 23 6.53 -0.16 -1.83
CA ILE A 23 5.67 0.82 -2.46
C ILE A 23 5.94 2.19 -1.84
N ASP A 24 6.21 3.17 -2.69
CA ASP A 24 6.49 4.55 -2.30
C ASP A 24 5.27 5.45 -2.59
N GLU A 25 5.23 6.62 -1.96
CA GLU A 25 4.10 7.57 -2.05
C GLU A 25 2.73 6.89 -1.81
N THR A 26 2.70 5.94 -0.86
CA THR A 26 1.54 5.10 -0.65
C THR A 26 0.43 5.83 0.10
N VAL A 27 -0.79 5.67 -0.40
CA VAL A 27 -2.03 6.15 0.19
C VAL A 27 -2.93 4.96 0.50
N GLU A 28 -3.39 4.85 1.74
CA GLU A 28 -4.42 3.91 2.15
C GLU A 28 -5.80 4.49 1.90
N GLU A 29 -6.66 3.71 1.23
CA GLU A 29 -8.09 3.97 1.15
C GLU A 29 -8.81 3.18 2.25
N CYS A 30 -9.29 3.90 3.26
CA CYS A 30 -10.04 3.32 4.36
C CYS A 30 -11.49 3.05 3.96
N LYS A 31 -12.13 2.12 4.68
CA LYS A 31 -13.52 1.70 4.41
C LYS A 31 -14.55 2.81 4.62
N ASP A 32 -14.21 3.83 5.40
CA ASP A 32 -15.01 5.03 5.65
C ASP A 32 -14.84 6.09 4.54
N GLY A 33 -14.03 5.79 3.51
CA GLY A 33 -13.74 6.70 2.40
C GLY A 33 -12.61 7.69 2.69
N SER A 34 -12.01 7.67 3.89
CA SER A 34 -10.85 8.49 4.19
C SER A 34 -9.60 7.99 3.46
N LYS A 35 -8.69 8.92 3.13
CA LYS A 35 -7.42 8.63 2.48
C LYS A 35 -6.27 9.02 3.40
N ASN A 36 -5.42 8.05 3.74
CA ASN A 36 -4.30 8.26 4.65
C ASN A 36 -2.97 8.10 3.91
N ASN A 37 -2.14 9.13 3.90
CA ASN A 37 -0.78 9.03 3.37
C ASN A 37 0.09 8.24 4.35
N ILE A 38 0.60 7.10 3.92
CA ILE A 38 1.44 6.20 4.73
C ILE A 38 2.89 6.12 4.26
N GLY A 39 3.23 6.81 3.15
CA GLY A 39 4.60 6.95 2.68
C GLY A 39 5.14 5.67 2.04
N MET A 40 6.31 5.21 2.49
CA MET A 40 6.94 3.99 2.00
C MET A 40 6.52 2.78 2.84
N VAL A 41 5.98 1.73 2.19
CA VAL A 41 5.53 0.49 2.84
C VAL A 41 5.92 -0.77 2.08
#